data_AF-A0A072NU47-F1
#
_entry.id   AF-A0A072NU47-F1
#
_cell.length_a   1.000
_cell.length_b   1.000
_cell.length_c   1.000
_cell.angle_alpha   90.00
_cell.angle_beta   90.00
_cell.angle_gamma   90.00
#
_symmetry.space_group_name_H-M   'P 1'
#
loop_
_entity.id
_entity.type
_entity.pdbx_description
1 polymer ?
#
loop_
_entity_poly.entity_id
_entity_poly.type
_entity_poly.pdbx_seq_one_letter_code
_entity_poly.pdbx_strand_id
1 'polypeptide(L)' 'MFLGEYNVLLLDEPTNFLDIQAIEALEKFILGYEGTIIFVSHDKKFVANVADIHYEITDQMLTRK' A
#
# COMPACT_ATOMS: atom_id res chain seq x y z
N MET A 1 4.18 -8.04 -14.45
CA MET A 1 4.96 -7.77 -13.23
C MET A 1 4.52 -8.62 -12.04
N PHE A 2 3.35 -9.27 -12.07
CA PHE A 2 3.03 -10.40 -11.18
C PHE A 2 2.57 -11.58 -12.03
N LEU A 3 3.23 -12.74 -11.88
CA LEU A 3 3.11 -13.90 -12.79
C LEU A 3 2.08 -14.94 -12.31
N GLY A 4 1.27 -14.61 -11.30
CA GLY A 4 0.26 -15.52 -10.75
C GLY A 4 -0.88 -14.77 -10.07
N GLU A 5 -2.01 -15.47 -9.92
CA GLU A 5 -3.14 -15.02 -9.11
C GLU A 5 -2.80 -15.25 -7.64
N TYR A 6 -2.52 -14.17 -6.92
CA TYR A 6 -2.31 -14.19 -5.48
C TYR A 6 -3.55 -13.62 -4.79
N ASN A 7 -3.93 -14.22 -3.67
CA ASN A 7 -5.04 -13.70 -2.86
C ASN A 7 -4.60 -12.55 -1.96
N VAL A 8 -3.30 -12.48 -1.63
CA VAL A 8 -2.71 -11.49 -0.73
C VAL A 8 -1.36 -11.02 -1.26
N LEU A 9 -1.14 -9.69 -1.28
CA LEU A 9 0.16 -9.08 -1.52
C LEU A 9 0.67 -8.35 -0.27
N LEU A 10 1.96 -8.50 -0.01
CA LEU A 10 2.69 -7.78 1.04
C LEU A 10 3.70 -6.86 0.37
N LEU A 11 3.59 -5.55 0.61
CA LEU A 11 4.47 -4.56 0.00
C LEU A 11 5.21 -3.75 1.08
N ASP A 12 6.52 -3.67 0.97
CA ASP A 12 7.36 -2.89 1.89
C ASP A 12 7.88 -1.65 1.16
N GLU A 13 7.48 -0.46 1.63
CA GLU A 13 7.78 0.85 1.04
C GLU A 13 7.63 0.91 -0.50
N PRO A 14 6.45 0.59 -1.06
CA PRO A 14 6.28 0.44 -2.50
C PRO A 14 6.36 1.76 -3.29
N THR A 15 6.31 2.90 -2.60
CA THR A 15 6.46 4.24 -3.21
C THR A 15 7.92 4.68 -3.35
N ASN A 16 8.87 3.92 -2.79
CA ASN A 16 10.26 4.34 -2.75
C ASN A 16 10.90 4.38 -4.15
N PHE A 17 11.72 5.40 -4.39
CA PHE A 17 12.36 5.69 -5.68
C PHE A 17 11.40 5.84 -6.88
N LEU A 18 10.08 5.96 -6.64
CA LEU A 18 9.10 6.20 -7.69
C LEU A 18 8.95 7.70 -7.95
N ASP A 19 8.80 8.06 -9.22
CA ASP A 19 8.31 9.38 -9.59
C ASP A 19 6.78 9.45 -9.42
N ILE A 20 6.22 10.65 -9.58
CA ILE A 20 4.79 10.90 -9.38
C ILE A 20 3.92 10.04 -10.31
N GLN A 21 4.36 9.82 -11.55
CA GLN A 21 3.60 9.06 -12.54
C GLN A 21 3.55 7.57 -12.18
N ALA A 22 4.66 7.04 -11.67
CA ALA A 22 4.74 5.68 -11.18
C ALA A 22 3.92 5.49 -9.89
N ILE A 23 3.89 6.48 -8.99
CA ILE A 23 3.03 6.46 -7.81
C ILE A 23 1.55 6.39 -8.23
N GLU A 24 1.11 7.25 -9.16
CA GLU A 24 -0.28 7.22 -9.67
C GLU A 24 -0.63 5.88 -10.33
N ALA A 25 0.31 5.25 -11.03
CA ALA A 25 0.12 3.93 -11.62
C ALA A 25 -0.01 2.84 -10.54
N LEU A 26 0.81 2.92 -9.48
CA LEU A 26 0.74 2.02 -8.34
C LEU A 26 -0.60 2.18 -7.59
N GLU A 27 -1.08 3.41 -7.39
CA GLU A 27 -2.38 3.66 -6.77
C GLU A 27 -3.51 3.00 -7.55
N LYS A 28 -3.53 3.16 -8.88
CA LYS A 28 -4.51 2.49 -9.76
C LYS A 28 -4.42 0.97 -9.68
N PHE A 29 -3.21 0.42 -9.59
CA PHE A 29 -3.01 -1.02 -9.41
C PHE A 29 -3.61 -1.51 -8.10
N ILE A 30 -3.33 -0.83 -6.98
CA ILE A 30 -3.83 -1.22 -5.65
C ILE A 30 -5.36 -1.16 -5.61
N LEU A 31 -5.95 -0.07 -6.10
CA LEU A 31 -7.41 0.11 -6.13
C LEU A 31 -8.14 -0.88 -7.05
N GLY A 32 -7.43 -1.43 -8.04
CA GLY A 32 -7.97 -2.41 -8.99
C GLY A 32 -7.62 -3.86 -8.66
N TYR A 33 -6.92 -4.12 -7.56
CA TYR A 33 -6.49 -5.47 -7.20
C TYR A 33 -7.63 -6.25 -6.55
N GLU A 34 -7.96 -7.42 -7.09
CA GLU A 34 -9.09 -8.24 -6.60
C GLU A 34 -8.78 -8.96 -5.27
N GLY A 35 -7.50 -9.06 -4.89
CA GLY A 35 -7.06 -9.64 -3.62
C GLY A 35 -6.92 -8.62 -2.50
N THR A 36 -6.35 -9.04 -1.37
CA THR A 36 -6.02 -8.14 -0.26
C THR A 36 -4.58 -7.64 -0.41
N ILE A 37 -4.36 -6.34 -0.18
CA ILE A 37 -3.01 -5.78 -0.11
C ILE A 37 -2.76 -5.30 1.32
N ILE A 38 -1.63 -5.69 1.87
CA ILE A 38 -1.08 -5.13 3.10
C ILE A 38 0.22 -4.46 2.71
N PHE A 39 0.35 -3.17 3.03
CA PHE A 39 1.55 -2.43 2.71
C PHE A 39 2.00 -1.54 3.86
N VAL A 40 3.29 -1.23 3.87
CA VAL A 40 3.90 -0.23 4.74
C VAL A 40 4.40 0.91 3.85
N SER A 41 4.08 2.14 4.23
CA SER A 41 4.60 3.32 3.55
C SER A 41 4.72 4.51 4.50
N HIS A 42 5.78 5.28 4.35
CA HIS A 42 5.93 6.59 4.99
C HIS A 42 5.18 7.72 4.26
N ASP A 43 4.64 7.48 3.06
CA ASP A 43 3.90 8.48 2.29
C ASP A 43 2.43 8.57 2.73
N LYS A 44 2.11 9.63 3.46
CA LYS A 44 0.75 9.88 3.99
C LYS A 44 -0.29 10.12 2.91
N LYS A 45 0.07 10.70 1.77
CA LYS A 45 -0.89 10.96 0.68
C LYS A 45 -1.25 9.65 0.01
N PHE A 46 -0.24 8.85 -0.33
CA PHE A 46 -0.44 7.53 -0.90
C PHE A 46 -1.32 6.65 0.00
N VAL A 47 -1.00 6.56 1.30
CA VAL A 47 -1.79 5.81 2.27
C VAL A 47 -3.25 6.29 2.27
N ALA A 48 -3.47 7.60 2.38
CA ALA A 48 -4.83 8.17 2.39
C ALA A 48 -5.61 7.97 1.08
N ASN A 49 -4.92 7.81 -0.04
CA ASN A 49 -5.54 7.61 -1.35
C ASN A 49 -6.00 6.17 -1.59
N VAL A 50 -5.32 5.17 -1.00
CA VAL A 50 -5.53 3.76 -1.39
C VAL A 50 -5.88 2.81 -0.25
N ALA A 51 -5.62 3.15 1.01
CA ALA A 51 -5.83 2.22 2.11
C ALA A 51 -7.28 2.26 2.64
N ASP A 52 -7.89 1.08 2.72
CA ASP A 52 -9.22 0.91 3.35
C ASP A 52 -9.16 0.93 4.89
N ILE A 53 -8.03 0.47 5.44
CA ILE A 53 -7.80 0.35 6.90
C ILE A 53 -6.41 0.88 7.23
N HIS A 54 -6.34 1.79 8.20
CA HIS A 54 -5.09 2.37 8.65
C HIS A 54 -4.66 1.78 10.00
N TYR A 55 -3.42 1.33 10.08
CA TYR A 55 -2.80 0.88 11.32
C TYR A 55 -1.63 1.79 11.71
N GLU A 56 -1.72 2.33 12.93
CA GLU A 56 -0.73 3.06 13.74
C GLU A 56 0.25 2.15 14.50
N ILE A 57 1.58 2.22 14.34
CA ILE A 57 2.51 1.68 15.34
C ILE A 57 3.16 2.83 16.11
N THR A 58 2.83 2.95 17.40
CA THR A 58 3.41 3.94 18.32
C THR A 58 3.75 3.26 19.64
N ASP A 59 4.91 3.57 20.23
CA ASP A 59 5.37 2.96 21.49
C ASP A 59 5.33 1.42 21.49
N GLN A 60 5.69 0.82 20.35
CA GLN A 60 5.64 -0.64 20.09
C GLN A 60 4.22 -1.25 20.16
N MET A 61 3.18 -0.42 20.14
CA MET A 61 1.78 -0.82 20.15
C MET A 61 1.14 -0.57 18.80
N LEU A 62 0.51 -1.60 18.24
CA LEU A 62 -0.30 -1.51 17.03
C LEU A 62 -1.72 -1.05 17.40
N THR A 63 -2.17 0.03 16.78
CA THR A 63 -3.51 0.60 16.94
C THR A 63 -4.18 0.74 15.58
N ARG A 64 -5.49 0.51 15.52
CA ARG A 64 -6.28 0.79 14.31
C ARG A 64 -6.78 2.23 14.40
N LYS A 65 -6.51 3.04 13.38
CA LYS A 65 -7.02 4.40 13.26
C LYS A 65 -8.38 4.44 12.59
#